data_AF-A0AAP0AW81-F1
#
_entry.id   AF-A0AAP0AW81-F1
#
_cell.length_a   1.000
_cell.length_b   1.000
_cell.length_c   1.000
_cell.angle_alpha   90.00
_cell.angle_beta   90.00
_cell.angle_gamma   90.00
#
_symmetry.space_group_name_H-M   'P 1'
#
loop_
_entity.id
_entity.type
_entity.pdbx_description
1 polymer ?
#
loop_
_entity_poly.entity_id
_entity_poly.type
_entity_poly.pdbx_seq_one_letter_code
_entity_poly.pdbx_strand_id
1 'polypeptide(L)' 'MPVTLEVKGENQMRNLAEKLTAEGVEHKLWIERPENTPTCLATRPYPKSFIASYFKKLKLCK' A
#
# COMPACT_ATOMS: atom_id res chain seq x y z
N MET A 1 4.24 -15.68 4.84
CA MET A 1 4.48 -14.64 5.87
C MET A 1 4.00 -13.31 5.32
N PRO A 2 3.14 -12.55 6.02
CA PRO A 2 2.78 -11.20 5.62
C PRO A 2 4.02 -10.30 5.68
N VAL A 3 4.16 -9.38 4.73
CA VAL A 3 5.27 -8.40 4.68
C VAL A 3 4.70 -7.04 5.03
N THR A 4 5.20 -6.44 6.10
CA THR A 4 4.81 -5.09 6.51
C THR A 4 5.78 -4.08 5.91
N LEU A 5 5.24 -3.10 5.18
CA LEU A 5 6.03 -2.06 4.53
C LEU A 5 5.67 -0.71 5.10
N GLU A 6 6.70 0.06 5.43
CA GLU A 6 6.57 1.42 5.93
C GLU A 6 6.41 2.38 4.75
N VAL A 7 5.40 3.25 4.82
CA VAL A 7 5.25 4.41 3.95
C VAL A 7 5.45 5.66 4.80
N LYS A 8 6.45 6.49 4.48
CA LYS A 8 6.77 7.71 5.27
C LYS A 8 5.95 8.94 4.92
N GLY A 9 4.97 8.83 4.03
CA GLY A 9 4.16 9.98 3.63
C GLY A 9 2.77 9.60 3.13
N GLU A 10 1.76 10.30 3.61
CA GLU A 10 0.35 10.16 3.21
C GLU A 10 0.19 10.16 1.67
N ASN A 11 0.86 11.12 1.00
CA ASN A 11 0.80 11.23 -0.46
C ASN A 11 1.32 9.98 -1.18
N GLN A 12 2.36 9.32 -0.64
CA GLN A 12 2.86 8.08 -1.23
C GLN A 12 1.83 6.95 -1.06
N MET A 13 1.15 6.91 0.09
CA MET A 13 0.16 5.89 0.38
C MET A 13 -1.08 6.02 -0.51
N ARG A 14 -1.56 7.25 -0.72
CA ARG A 14 -2.63 7.56 -1.69
C ARG A 14 -2.22 7.24 -3.12
N ASN A 15 -1.05 7.70 -3.57
CA ASN A 15 -0.55 7.39 -4.92
C ASN A 15 -0.39 5.88 -5.15
N LEU A 16 0.03 5.14 -4.12
CA LEU A 16 0.15 3.68 -4.20
C LEU A 16 -1.23 3.02 -4.33
N ALA A 17 -2.21 3.44 -3.52
CA ALA A 17 -3.59 2.96 -3.64
C ALA A 17 -4.15 3.27 -5.03
N GLU A 18 -4.00 4.49 -5.55
CA GLU A 18 -4.45 4.84 -6.90
C GLU A 18 -3.77 4.00 -7.98
N LYS A 19 -2.45 3.80 -7.90
CA LYS A 19 -1.73 2.91 -8.84
C LYS A 19 -2.23 1.47 -8.78
N LEU A 20 -2.46 0.96 -7.58
CA LEU A 20 -3.00 -0.38 -7.40
C LEU A 20 -4.41 -0.49 -8.01
N THR A 21 -5.28 0.51 -7.82
CA THR A 21 -6.61 0.55 -8.47
C THR A 21 -6.47 0.59 -9.99
N ALA A 22 -5.59 1.45 -10.52
CA ALA A 22 -5.39 1.62 -11.96
C ALA A 22 -4.90 0.35 -12.65
N GLU A 23 -4.09 -0.44 -11.94
CA GLU A 23 -3.55 -1.72 -12.41
C GLU A 23 -4.50 -2.90 -12.14
N GLY A 24 -5.71 -2.65 -11.62
CA GLY A 24 -6.70 -3.68 -11.29
C GLY A 24 -6.35 -4.53 -10.07
N VAL A 25 -5.44 -4.04 -9.22
CA VAL A 25 -4.99 -4.71 -8.01
C VAL A 25 -5.94 -4.39 -6.87
N GLU A 26 -6.76 -5.37 -6.50
CA GLU A 26 -7.65 -5.24 -5.36
C GLU A 26 -6.88 -5.03 -4.06
N HIS A 27 -7.24 -3.95 -3.38
CA HIS A 27 -6.67 -3.55 -2.11
C HIS A 27 -7.70 -2.85 -1.22
N LYS A 28 -7.38 -2.75 0.06
CA LYS A 28 -8.16 -2.11 1.09
C LYS A 28 -7.33 -1.03 1.75
N LEU A 29 -7.73 0.22 1.54
CA LEU A 29 -7.19 1.38 2.24
C LEU A 29 -8.04 1.64 3.49
N TRP A 30 -7.42 1.58 4.67
CA TRP A 30 -8.00 2.04 5.92
C TRP A 30 -7.63 3.50 6.15
N ILE A 31 -8.67 4.30 6.39
CA ILE A 31 -8.56 5.73 6.65
C ILE A 31 -9.13 5.95 8.05
N GLU A 32 -8.32 6.49 8.96
CA GLU A 32 -8.77 6.82 10.31
C GLU A 32 -9.46 8.18 10.34
N ARG A 33 -10.53 8.28 11.14
CA ARG A 33 -11.26 9.53 11.40
C ARG A 33 -10.95 10.00 12.82
N PRO A 34 -10.99 11.32 13.12
CA PRO A 34 -11.42 12.43 12.26
C PRO A 34 -10.35 12.96 11.28
N GLU A 35 -9.10 12.51 11.37
CA GLU A 35 -7.98 13.07 10.59
C GLU A 35 -8.01 12.74 9.09
N ASN A 36 -8.82 11.78 8.62
CA ASN A 36 -8.89 11.33 7.21
C ASN A 36 -7.53 10.90 6.63
N THR A 37 -6.62 10.48 7.52
CA THR A 37 -5.28 10.02 7.17
C THR A 37 -5.33 8.53 6.81
N PRO A 38 -4.78 8.10 5.66
CA PRO A 38 -4.63 6.70 5.35
C PRO A 38 -3.62 6.05 6.30
N THR A 39 -4.09 5.15 7.17
CA THR A 39 -3.25 4.50 8.20
C THR A 39 -2.73 3.14 7.76
N CYS A 40 -3.54 2.35 7.05
CA CYS A 40 -3.15 1.01 6.60
C CYS A 40 -3.63 0.73 5.18
N LEU A 41 -2.83 -0.03 4.42
CA LEU A 41 -3.18 -0.50 3.08
C LEU A 41 -2.85 -1.99 2.99
N ALA A 42 -3.87 -2.82 2.78
CA ALA A 42 -3.68 -4.25 2.51
C ALA A 42 -4.08 -4.59 1.08
N THR A 43 -3.29 -5.41 0.41
CA THR A 43 -3.60 -5.95 -0.93
C THR A 43 -4.00 -7.42 -0.80
N ARG A 44 -4.75 -7.95 -1.76
CA ARG A 44 -4.96 -9.41 -1.86
C ARG A 44 -3.60 -10.12 -2.02
N PRO A 45 -3.48 -11.43 -1.71
CA PRO A 45 -2.25 -12.16 -1.95
C PRO A 45 -1.93 -12.20 -3.45
N TYR A 46 -0.90 -11.46 -3.86
CA TYR A 46 -0.41 -11.43 -5.24
C TYR A 46 0.99 -12.04 -5.35
N PRO A 47 1.37 -12.53 -6.55
CA PRO A 47 2.73 -12.97 -6.81
C PRO A 47 3.72 -11.84 -6.53
N LYS A 48 4.82 -12.17 -5.83
CA LYS A 48 5.87 -11.18 -5.51
C LYS A 48 6.38 -10.48 -6.77
N SER A 49 6.50 -11.18 -7.90
CA SER A 49 6.95 -10.56 -9.16
C SER A 49 6.00 -9.47 -9.68
N PHE A 50 4.71 -9.59 -9.40
CA PHE A 50 3.69 -8.64 -9.84
C PHE A 50 3.64 -7.44 -8.90
N ILE A 51 3.58 -7.70 -7.60
CA ILE A 51 3.40 -6.64 -6.61
C ILE A 51 4.72 -5.92 -6.25
N ALA A 52 5.88 -6.60 -6.32
CA ALA A 52 7.15 -6.06 -5.87
C ALA A 52 7.56 -4.76 -6.59
N SER A 53 7.10 -4.52 -7.82
CA SER A 53 7.39 -3.27 -8.54
C SER A 53 6.79 -2.04 -7.83
N TYR A 54 5.56 -2.17 -7.32
CA TYR A 54 4.84 -1.10 -6.60
C TYR A 54 5.47 -0.79 -5.24
N PHE A 55 5.92 -1.85 -4.58
CA PHE A 55 6.42 -1.80 -3.20
C PHE A 55 7.96 -1.65 -3.13
N LYS A 56 8.66 -1.68 -4.28
CA LYS A 56 10.14 -1.64 -4.36
C LYS A 56 10.77 -0.39 -3.76
N LYS A 57 10.03 0.73 -3.78
CA LYS A 57 10.46 2.02 -3.22
C LYS A 57 10.21 2.15 -1.71
N LEU A 58 9.41 1.25 -1.13
CA LEU A 58 9.10 1.29 0.29
C LEU A 58 10.17 0.58 1.11
N LYS A 59 10.44 1.08 2.31
CA LYS A 59 11.37 0.44 3.23
C LYS A 59 10.63 -0.64 4.01
N LEU A 60 11.32 -1.75 4.27
CA LEU A 60 10.82 -2.77 5.18
C LEU A 60 10.79 -2.16 6.58
N CYS A 61 9.62 -2.16 7.22
CA CYS A 61 9.52 -1.82 8.64
C CYS A 61 10.12 -3.00 9.42
N LYS A 62 11.10 -2.74 10.28
CA LYS A 62 11.79 -3.76 11.08
C LYS A 62 11.39 -3.66 12.53
#